data_AF-A0A7Y1TZZ6-F1
#
_entry.id   AF-A0A7Y1TZZ6-F1
#
_cell.length_a   1.000
_cell.length_b   1.000
_cell.length_c   1.000
_cell.angle_alpha   90.00
_cell.angle_beta   90.00
_cell.angle_gamma   90.00
#
_symmetry.space_group_name_H-M   'P 1'
#
loop_
_entity.id
_entity.type
_entity.pdbx_description
1 polymer ?
#
loop_
_entity_poly.entity_id
_entity_poly.type
_entity_poly.pdbx_seq_one_letter_code
_entity_poly.pdbx_strand_id
1 'polypeptide(L)'
;MNLSAITVGTWWPIALVFLAAGVLLFAWLRMSGTLFPDLGVVRDTATAAGIADRLPLVLGTLICLLLPLSLMNISATRMVEVDRHARDFLVIVDTSRSMRENTALLRKEYQPVYPRKADLYVGQSDDPENIPNLGRYEVARTSLLQFLASRNEVDRIGLIYFNSMVYLMSGFTSNFDFVERQLAGMDPYVTFGTNMRWALQQALDLVERYPGRNRRAIILLTDAEARNTEDLQLQLARARKLDIAFYLLWIQPETGEAESPLATEFLRTVREFGSVFTIDEISEGFLDDAFGEISQLEDYAYREARHQRVDLSRIVLSMSLWLSLLWVLCQGTLWTPLRKLASTGSGHV
;
A
#
# COMPACT_ATOMS: atom_id res chain seq x y z
N MET A 1 -7.10 33.92 -11.87
CA MET A 1 -7.87 34.40 -10.70
C MET A 1 -8.12 33.22 -9.80
N ASN A 2 -7.34 33.10 -8.72
CA ASN A 2 -7.50 32.03 -7.73
C ASN A 2 -8.67 32.39 -6.82
N LEU A 3 -9.75 31.63 -6.91
CA LEU A 3 -10.80 31.62 -5.89
C LEU A 3 -10.21 30.95 -4.65
N SER A 4 -9.68 31.77 -3.74
CA SER A 4 -9.36 31.33 -2.38
C SER A 4 -10.61 30.74 -1.76
N ALA A 5 -10.59 29.43 -1.49
CA ALA A 5 -11.62 28.76 -0.72
C ALA A 5 -11.86 29.54 0.57
N ILE A 6 -13.06 30.13 0.70
CA ILE A 6 -13.50 30.75 1.94
C ILE A 6 -13.52 29.63 2.97
N THR A 7 -12.50 29.57 3.82
CA THR A 7 -12.50 28.72 5.01
C THR A 7 -13.59 29.28 5.92
N VAL A 8 -14.80 28.74 5.79
CA VAL A 8 -15.90 28.99 6.72
C VAL A 8 -15.38 28.60 8.10
N GLY A 9 -15.07 29.59 8.93
CA GLY A 9 -14.47 29.39 10.24
C GLY A 9 -15.30 28.42 11.07
N THR A 10 -14.64 27.69 11.97
CA THR A 10 -15.21 26.71 12.92
C THR A 10 -16.32 27.22 13.85
N TRP A 11 -16.74 28.47 13.69
CA TRP A 11 -17.71 29.20 14.52
C TRP A 11 -19.16 29.07 14.02
N TRP A 12 -19.39 28.63 12.78
CA TRP A 12 -20.74 28.48 12.22
C TRP A 12 -21.68 27.53 13.01
N PRO A 13 -21.21 26.45 13.68
CA PRO A 13 -22.09 25.60 14.48
C PRO A 13 -22.60 26.34 15.73
N ILE A 14 -21.75 27.18 16.33
CA ILE A 14 -22.12 28.02 17.48
C ILE A 14 -23.17 29.04 17.04
N ALA A 15 -22.98 29.66 15.87
CA ALA A 15 -23.95 30.58 15.29
C ALA A 15 -25.31 29.90 15.03
N LEU A 16 -25.34 28.64 14.57
CA LEU A 16 -26.59 27.89 14.40
C LEU A 16 -27.29 27.59 15.73
N VAL A 17 -26.55 27.27 16.80
CA VAL A 17 -27.15 27.07 18.13
C VAL A 17 -27.79 28.37 18.64
N PHE A 18 -27.10 29.50 18.51
CA PHE A 18 -27.68 30.81 18.88
C PHE A 18 -28.86 31.21 18.00
N LEU A 19 -28.83 30.90 16.71
CA LEU A 19 -29.95 31.12 15.79
C LEU A 19 -31.15 30.28 16.21
N ALA A 20 -30.95 28.98 16.48
CA ALA A 20 -32.02 28.08 16.94
C ALA A 20 -32.59 28.51 18.30
N ALA A 21 -31.73 28.88 19.25
CA ALA A 21 -32.15 29.44 20.53
C ALA A 21 -32.91 30.77 20.36
N GLY A 22 -32.47 31.63 19.43
CA GLY A 22 -33.16 32.88 19.09
C GLY A 22 -34.53 32.65 18.46
N VAL A 23 -34.67 31.66 17.58
CA VAL A 23 -35.97 31.26 16.99
C VAL A 23 -36.90 30.69 18.05
N LEU A 24 -36.40 29.84 18.95
CA LEU A 24 -37.19 29.30 20.06
C LEU A 24 -37.60 30.38 21.05
N LEU A 25 -36.69 31.30 21.40
CA LEU A 25 -36.98 32.45 22.26
C LEU A 25 -37.99 33.40 21.60
N PHE A 26 -37.86 33.65 20.30
CA PHE A 26 -38.81 34.47 19.54
C PHE A 26 -40.19 33.80 19.46
N ALA A 27 -40.26 32.49 19.23
CA ALA A 27 -41.50 31.73 19.28
C ALA A 27 -42.14 31.76 20.68
N TRP A 28 -41.32 31.67 21.73
CA TRP A 28 -41.73 31.80 23.13
C TRP A 28 -42.24 33.21 23.46
N LEU A 29 -41.56 34.26 22.99
CA LEU A 29 -42.00 35.65 23.19
C LEU A 29 -43.25 35.98 22.36
N ARG A 30 -43.47 35.30 21.24
CA ARG A 30 -44.66 35.44 20.38
C ARG A 30 -45.83 34.55 20.80
N MET A 31 -45.76 33.95 22.00
CA MET A 31 -46.79 33.09 22.62
C MET A 31 -48.19 33.70 22.78
N SER A 32 -48.40 34.96 22.40
CA SER A 32 -49.71 35.62 22.45
C SER A 32 -50.65 35.27 21.28
N GLY A 33 -50.31 34.34 20.36
CA GLY A 33 -51.32 33.89 19.38
C GLY A 33 -50.96 32.93 18.25
N THR A 34 -49.96 32.05 18.37
CA THR A 34 -49.62 31.09 17.27
C THR A 34 -49.93 29.62 17.57
N LEU A 35 -50.50 28.96 16.56
CA LEU A 35 -50.91 27.55 16.42
C LEU A 35 -49.74 26.54 16.43
N PHE A 36 -48.91 26.53 17.48
CA PHE A 36 -47.95 25.45 17.69
C PHE A 36 -48.44 24.55 18.83
N PRO A 37 -49.28 23.53 18.53
CA PRO A 37 -49.78 22.60 19.55
C PRO A 37 -48.66 21.92 20.35
N ASP A 38 -47.45 21.85 19.76
CA ASP A 38 -46.27 21.22 20.35
C ASP A 38 -45.65 22.01 21.53
N LEU A 39 -45.92 23.32 21.66
CA LEU A 39 -45.42 24.09 22.81
C LEU A 39 -46.22 23.83 24.09
N GLY A 40 -47.50 23.48 23.96
CA GLY A 40 -48.33 23.06 25.11
C GLY A 40 -47.82 21.75 25.73
N VAL A 41 -47.32 20.84 24.89
CA VAL A 41 -46.71 19.56 25.30
C VAL A 41 -45.48 19.80 26.18
N VAL A 42 -44.63 20.77 25.84
CA VAL A 42 -43.43 21.14 26.63
C VAL A 42 -43.80 21.73 27.98
N ARG A 43 -44.78 22.64 28.02
CA ARG A 43 -45.23 23.25 29.28
C ARG A 43 -45.82 22.22 30.23
N ASP A 44 -46.71 21.38 29.72
CA ASP A 44 -47.41 20.38 30.55
C ASP A 44 -46.45 19.32 31.09
N THR A 45 -45.40 18.97 30.34
CA THR A 45 -44.36 18.05 30.83
C THR A 45 -43.35 18.65 31.76
N ALA A 46 -43.01 19.92 31.60
CA ALA A 46 -42.16 20.61 32.55
C ALA A 46 -42.79 20.62 33.97
N THR A 47 -44.12 20.65 34.05
CA THR A 47 -44.87 20.62 35.32
C THR A 47 -45.21 19.23 35.84
N ALA A 48 -44.97 18.17 35.05
CA ALA A 48 -45.33 16.82 35.45
C ALA A 48 -44.38 16.26 36.54
N ALA A 49 -44.95 15.56 37.52
CA ALA A 49 -44.22 15.01 38.66
C ALA A 49 -43.55 13.66 38.35
N GLY A 50 -44.03 12.92 37.33
CA GLY A 50 -43.55 11.60 36.97
C GLY A 50 -42.32 11.62 36.03
N ILE A 51 -41.40 10.68 36.23
CA ILE A 51 -40.25 10.47 35.32
C ILE A 51 -40.73 10.08 33.92
N ALA A 52 -41.80 9.28 33.82
CA ALA A 52 -42.39 8.85 32.55
C ALA A 52 -42.92 10.04 31.74
N ASP A 53 -43.53 11.02 32.40
CA ASP A 53 -44.06 12.21 31.73
C ASP A 53 -42.93 13.10 31.21
N ARG A 54 -41.79 13.14 31.91
CA ARG A 54 -40.62 13.92 31.46
C ARG A 54 -39.83 13.27 30.34
N LEU A 55 -40.09 12.00 30.01
CA LEU A 55 -39.31 11.23 29.05
C LEU A 55 -39.23 11.92 27.67
N PRO A 56 -40.32 12.47 27.09
CA PRO A 56 -40.22 13.09 25.77
C PRO A 56 -39.50 14.45 25.81
N LEU A 57 -39.53 15.16 26.93
CA LEU A 57 -38.73 16.38 27.12
C LEU A 57 -37.22 16.05 27.17
N VAL A 58 -36.86 14.99 27.90
CA VAL A 58 -35.47 14.51 28.00
C VAL A 58 -34.96 14.04 26.63
N LEU A 59 -35.75 13.23 25.92
CA LEU A 59 -35.41 12.75 24.58
C LEU A 59 -35.27 13.90 23.58
N GLY A 60 -36.21 14.86 23.58
CA GLY A 60 -36.14 16.05 22.72
C GLY A 60 -34.89 16.88 22.98
N THR A 61 -34.56 17.11 24.25
CA THR A 61 -33.34 17.84 24.65
C THR A 61 -32.08 17.12 24.15
N LEU A 62 -32.03 15.79 24.30
CA LEU A 62 -30.88 14.98 23.90
C LEU A 62 -30.70 14.96 22.38
N ILE A 63 -31.79 14.92 21.60
CA ILE A 63 -31.76 15.09 20.14
C ILE A 63 -31.20 16.47 19.78
N CYS A 64 -31.72 17.55 20.38
CA CYS A 64 -31.24 18.91 20.12
C CYS A 64 -29.74 19.11 20.42
N LEU A 65 -29.17 18.34 21.35
CA LEU A 65 -27.74 18.35 21.64
C LEU A 65 -26.92 17.50 20.66
N LEU A 66 -27.39 16.29 20.34
CA LEU A 66 -26.65 15.37 19.47
C LEU A 66 -26.65 15.79 18.00
N LEU A 67 -27.71 16.44 17.52
CA LEU A 67 -27.83 16.84 16.12
C LEU A 67 -26.74 17.84 15.70
N PRO A 68 -26.51 18.97 16.40
CA PRO A 68 -25.39 19.87 16.08
C PRO A 68 -24.03 19.20 16.34
N LEU A 69 -23.93 18.32 17.35
CA LEU A 69 -22.72 17.56 17.63
C LEU A 69 -22.36 16.60 16.47
N SER A 70 -23.36 16.06 15.78
CA SER A 70 -23.18 15.25 14.56
C SER A 70 -22.75 16.07 13.34
N LEU A 71 -23.07 17.37 13.31
CA LEU A 71 -22.63 18.30 12.26
C LEU A 71 -21.22 18.84 12.51
N MET A 72 -20.75 18.77 13.76
CA MET A 72 -19.34 18.96 14.07
C MET A 72 -18.60 17.72 13.58
N ASN A 73 -17.57 17.91 12.74
CA ASN A 73 -16.69 16.84 12.26
C ASN A 73 -15.82 16.28 13.41
N ILE A 74 -16.49 15.72 14.43
CA ILE A 74 -15.85 15.13 15.61
C ILE A 74 -15.20 13.85 15.16
N SER A 75 -13.92 13.78 15.48
CA SER A 75 -13.10 12.65 15.11
C SER A 75 -12.23 12.27 16.29
N ALA A 76 -12.17 10.99 16.58
CA ALA A 76 -11.19 10.46 17.50
C ALA A 76 -10.01 9.87 16.71
N THR A 77 -8.79 10.08 17.22
CA THR A 77 -7.63 9.34 16.73
C THR A 77 -7.60 8.00 17.45
N ARG A 78 -7.89 6.92 16.73
CA ARG A 78 -7.69 5.56 17.22
C ARG A 78 -6.32 5.09 16.73
N MET A 79 -5.49 4.56 17.62
CA MET A 79 -4.34 3.77 17.19
C MET A 79 -4.85 2.44 16.63
N VAL A 80 -4.63 2.23 15.34
CA VAL A 80 -4.92 1.00 14.62
C VAL A 80 -3.57 0.46 14.18
N GLU A 81 -3.22 -0.71 14.69
CA GLU A 81 -2.10 -1.48 14.17
C GLU A 81 -2.49 -1.95 12.77
N VAL A 82 -1.71 -1.52 11.78
CA VAL A 82 -1.88 -2.00 10.40
C VAL A 82 -0.70 -2.89 10.11
N ASP A 83 -0.94 -4.20 10.04
CA ASP A 83 0.04 -5.14 9.49
C ASP A 83 0.24 -4.80 8.01
N ARG A 84 1.44 -4.35 7.65
CA ARG A 84 1.82 -4.12 6.25
C ARG A 84 2.62 -5.31 5.77
N HIS A 85 2.00 -6.09 4.88
CA HIS A 85 2.66 -7.18 4.16
C HIS A 85 3.24 -6.75 2.80
N ALA A 86 2.92 -5.54 2.31
CA ALA A 86 3.34 -5.12 0.96
C ALA A 86 4.82 -4.73 0.90
N ARG A 87 5.57 -5.38 -0.01
CA ARG A 87 6.97 -5.10 -0.33
C ARG A 87 7.13 -4.58 -1.75
N ASP A 88 8.17 -3.76 -1.94
CA ASP A 88 8.59 -3.32 -3.26
C ASP A 88 9.93 -3.98 -3.60
N PHE A 89 9.92 -4.92 -4.56
CA PHE A 89 11.13 -5.55 -5.08
C PHE A 89 11.54 -4.87 -6.39
N LEU A 90 12.79 -4.47 -6.52
CA LEU A 90 13.36 -3.97 -7.76
C LEU A 90 14.43 -4.95 -8.23
N VAL A 91 14.10 -5.70 -9.26
CA VAL A 91 14.99 -6.69 -9.85
C VAL A 91 15.78 -6.03 -10.97
N ILE A 92 17.10 -6.12 -10.89
CA ILE A 92 18.06 -5.64 -11.88
C ILE A 92 18.76 -6.88 -12.44
N VAL A 93 18.57 -7.16 -13.72
CA VAL A 93 19.09 -8.36 -14.38
C VAL A 93 20.14 -7.96 -15.40
N ASP A 94 21.32 -8.56 -15.28
CA ASP A 94 22.37 -8.46 -16.28
C ASP A 94 21.93 -9.20 -17.54
N THR A 95 21.96 -8.48 -18.66
CA THR A 95 21.70 -9.00 -20.00
C THR A 95 22.94 -8.77 -20.87
N SER A 96 24.12 -8.91 -20.30
CA SER A 96 25.38 -8.92 -21.04
C SER A 96 25.58 -10.25 -21.79
N ARG A 97 26.55 -10.29 -22.70
CA ARG A 97 26.81 -11.47 -23.54
C ARG A 97 27.31 -12.67 -22.75
N SER A 98 28.04 -12.45 -21.65
CA SER A 98 28.49 -13.52 -20.74
C SER A 98 27.31 -14.30 -20.17
N MET A 99 26.17 -13.65 -19.96
CA MET A 99 24.96 -14.34 -19.49
C MET A 99 24.41 -15.36 -20.50
N ARG A 100 24.87 -15.36 -21.76
CA ARG A 100 24.55 -16.42 -22.74
C ARG A 100 25.40 -17.67 -22.60
N GLU A 101 26.51 -17.61 -21.86
CA GLU A 101 27.38 -18.75 -21.64
C GLU A 101 26.60 -19.91 -21.05
N ASN A 102 26.98 -21.11 -21.49
CA ASN A 102 26.34 -22.34 -21.08
C ASN A 102 26.66 -22.62 -19.61
N THR A 103 25.68 -23.20 -18.93
CA THR A 103 25.79 -23.72 -17.57
C THR A 103 25.98 -25.23 -17.61
N ALA A 104 26.29 -25.85 -16.48
CA ALA A 104 26.27 -27.30 -16.32
C ALA A 104 24.89 -27.95 -16.59
N LEU A 105 23.79 -27.18 -16.52
CA LEU A 105 22.43 -27.71 -16.69
C LEU A 105 22.12 -28.12 -18.13
N LEU A 106 21.69 -29.36 -18.29
CA LEU A 106 21.22 -29.90 -19.57
C LEU A 106 19.78 -29.45 -19.86
N ARG A 107 19.57 -28.85 -21.03
CA ARG A 107 18.24 -28.40 -21.51
C ARG A 107 17.20 -29.53 -21.56
N LYS A 108 17.65 -30.78 -21.76
CA LYS A 108 16.77 -31.95 -21.76
C LYS A 108 16.22 -32.30 -20.38
N GLU A 109 16.99 -32.03 -19.34
CA GLU A 109 16.66 -32.32 -17.95
C GLU A 109 15.90 -31.14 -17.34
N TYR A 110 16.30 -29.91 -17.69
CA TYR A 110 15.65 -28.68 -17.23
C TYR A 110 15.05 -27.93 -18.42
N GLN A 111 13.73 -28.01 -18.57
CA GLN A 111 13.01 -27.31 -19.64
C GLN A 111 12.65 -25.88 -19.21
N PRO A 112 13.26 -24.85 -19.82
CA PRO A 112 12.96 -23.48 -19.46
C PRO A 112 11.54 -23.12 -19.94
N VAL A 113 10.79 -22.40 -19.09
CA VAL A 113 9.43 -21.91 -19.42
C VAL A 113 9.41 -21.15 -20.75
N TYR A 114 10.42 -20.31 -20.95
CA TYR A 114 10.66 -19.63 -22.22
C TYR A 114 12.01 -20.11 -22.77
N PRO A 115 12.05 -20.81 -23.93
CA PRO A 115 13.31 -21.19 -24.53
C PRO A 115 14.03 -19.97 -25.13
N ARG A 116 15.36 -20.01 -25.14
CA ARG A 116 16.19 -19.09 -25.93
C ARG A 116 15.67 -18.98 -27.36
N LYS A 117 15.59 -17.76 -27.88
CA LYS A 117 15.28 -17.53 -29.30
C LYS A 117 16.56 -17.19 -30.05
N ALA A 118 16.79 -17.87 -31.17
CA ALA A 118 17.76 -17.42 -32.15
C ALA A 118 17.27 -16.08 -32.73
N ASP A 119 18.03 -15.01 -32.55
CA ASP A 119 17.73 -13.69 -33.11
C ASP A 119 18.54 -13.46 -34.39
N LEU A 120 18.20 -12.44 -35.18
CA LEU A 120 18.84 -12.12 -36.46
C LEU A 120 20.36 -11.87 -36.36
N TYR A 121 20.84 -11.48 -35.18
CA TYR A 121 22.26 -11.20 -34.90
C TYR A 121 23.01 -12.41 -34.34
N VAL A 122 22.34 -13.55 -34.28
CA VAL A 122 22.76 -14.74 -33.56
C VAL A 122 22.92 -15.85 -34.61
N GLY A 123 24.16 -16.26 -34.89
CA GLY A 123 24.44 -17.25 -35.92
C GLY A 123 23.77 -18.60 -35.62
N GLN A 124 23.70 -19.50 -36.61
CA GLN A 124 23.16 -20.87 -36.45
C GLN A 124 23.80 -21.66 -35.28
N SER A 125 24.98 -21.25 -34.80
CA SER A 125 25.67 -21.82 -33.64
C SER A 125 24.95 -21.59 -32.30
N ASP A 126 24.03 -20.63 -32.23
CA ASP A 126 23.31 -20.26 -31.01
C ASP A 126 21.84 -20.74 -31.04
N ASP A 127 21.50 -21.64 -31.97
CA ASP A 127 20.21 -22.31 -32.03
C ASP A 127 19.99 -23.16 -30.76
N PRO A 128 18.92 -22.93 -29.97
CA PRO A 128 18.62 -23.69 -28.76
C PRO A 128 18.50 -25.21 -28.99
N GLU A 129 18.15 -25.66 -30.20
CA GLU A 129 18.08 -27.09 -30.53
C GLU A 129 19.47 -27.74 -30.61
N ASN A 130 20.49 -26.94 -30.94
CA ASN A 130 21.87 -27.38 -31.11
C ASN A 130 22.73 -27.15 -29.86
N ILE A 131 22.21 -26.45 -28.85
CA ILE A 131 22.90 -26.20 -27.58
C ILE A 131 22.35 -27.14 -26.51
N PRO A 132 23.13 -28.16 -26.06
CA PRO A 132 22.66 -29.13 -25.08
C PRO A 132 22.44 -28.52 -23.70
N ASN A 133 23.14 -27.43 -23.37
CA ASN A 133 23.13 -26.78 -22.07
C ASN A 133 22.29 -25.50 -22.07
N LEU A 134 21.84 -25.07 -20.89
CA LEU A 134 21.12 -23.80 -20.73
C LEU A 134 22.08 -22.64 -20.57
N GLY A 135 21.71 -21.47 -21.11
CA GLY A 135 22.42 -20.23 -20.80
C GLY A 135 22.13 -19.72 -19.39
N ARG A 136 23.08 -19.01 -18.78
CA ARG A 136 22.89 -18.38 -17.45
C ARG A 136 21.63 -17.52 -17.38
N TYR A 137 21.35 -16.72 -18.42
CA TYR A 137 20.14 -15.89 -18.48
C TYR A 137 18.84 -16.70 -18.58
N GLU A 138 18.87 -17.90 -19.17
CA GLU A 138 17.68 -18.76 -19.23
C GLU A 138 17.34 -19.27 -17.83
N VAL A 139 18.35 -19.70 -17.07
CA VAL A 139 18.16 -20.14 -15.68
C VAL A 139 17.72 -18.97 -14.80
N ALA A 140 18.40 -17.82 -14.91
CA ALA A 140 18.02 -16.57 -14.25
C ALA A 140 16.55 -16.21 -14.50
N ARG A 141 16.11 -16.26 -15.76
CA ARG A 141 14.74 -15.99 -16.15
C ARG A 141 13.78 -16.98 -15.51
N THR A 142 14.07 -18.28 -15.54
CA THR A 142 13.19 -19.29 -14.94
C THR A 142 13.09 -19.12 -13.43
N SER A 143 14.20 -18.91 -12.72
CA SER A 143 14.19 -18.65 -11.28
C SER A 143 13.47 -17.36 -10.91
N LEU A 144 13.60 -16.30 -11.72
CA LEU A 144 12.82 -15.08 -11.52
C LEU A 144 11.31 -15.33 -11.67
N LEU A 145 10.88 -16.13 -12.65
CA LEU A 145 9.46 -16.48 -12.80
C LEU A 145 8.93 -17.25 -11.59
N GLN A 146 9.72 -18.18 -11.04
CA GLN A 146 9.37 -18.86 -9.80
C GLN A 146 9.30 -17.89 -8.61
N PHE A 147 10.26 -16.96 -8.51
CA PHE A 147 10.24 -15.90 -7.51
C PHE A 147 8.95 -15.06 -7.62
N LEU A 148 8.57 -14.62 -8.83
CA LEU A 148 7.32 -13.90 -9.07
C LEU A 148 6.09 -14.71 -8.61
N ALA A 149 6.03 -16.00 -8.96
CA ALA A 149 4.93 -16.89 -8.61
C ALA A 149 4.77 -17.08 -7.09
N SER A 150 5.85 -16.91 -6.32
CA SER A 150 5.84 -17.01 -4.85
C SER A 150 5.46 -15.69 -4.14
N ARG A 151 5.26 -14.58 -4.86
CA ARG A 151 4.99 -13.27 -4.24
C ARG A 151 3.53 -13.10 -3.84
N ASN A 152 3.30 -12.25 -2.84
CA ASN A 152 1.95 -11.88 -2.43
C ASN A 152 1.35 -10.89 -3.43
N GLU A 153 0.03 -10.93 -3.62
CA GLU A 153 -0.69 -10.02 -4.55
C GLU A 153 -0.54 -8.53 -4.22
N VAL A 154 -0.17 -8.21 -2.96
CA VAL A 154 0.05 -6.84 -2.48
C VAL A 154 1.48 -6.33 -2.73
N ASP A 155 2.40 -7.22 -3.11
CA ASP A 155 3.77 -6.86 -3.45
C ASP A 155 3.82 -6.15 -4.81
N ARG A 156 4.86 -5.36 -4.99
CA ARG A 156 5.11 -4.65 -6.25
C ARG A 156 6.51 -4.95 -6.73
N ILE A 157 6.64 -5.13 -8.03
CA ILE A 157 7.89 -5.53 -8.66
C ILE A 157 8.22 -4.54 -9.76
N GLY A 158 9.43 -3.98 -9.69
CA GLY A 158 10.07 -3.27 -10.79
C GLY A 158 11.12 -4.16 -11.43
N LEU A 159 11.34 -3.98 -12.73
CA LEU A 159 12.27 -4.77 -13.52
C LEU A 159 13.13 -3.87 -14.39
N ILE A 160 14.44 -4.04 -14.27
CA ILE A 160 15.46 -3.34 -15.06
C ILE A 160 16.36 -4.39 -15.71
N TYR A 161 16.60 -4.26 -17.01
CA TYR A 161 17.68 -4.96 -17.69
C TYR A 161 18.86 -4.03 -17.87
N PHE A 162 20.07 -4.57 -17.82
CA PHE A 162 21.25 -3.78 -18.12
C PHE A 162 22.33 -4.58 -18.83
N ASN A 163 23.06 -3.88 -19.69
CA ASN A 163 24.25 -4.34 -20.39
C ASN A 163 25.17 -3.11 -20.53
N SER A 164 25.64 -2.75 -21.72
CA SER A 164 26.21 -1.42 -21.98
C SER A 164 25.22 -0.26 -21.76
N MET A 165 23.92 -0.53 -21.91
CA MET A 165 22.78 0.36 -21.70
C MET A 165 21.89 -0.14 -20.55
N VAL A 166 20.95 0.69 -20.10
CA VAL A 166 19.98 0.34 -19.06
C VAL A 166 18.56 0.49 -19.60
N TYR A 167 17.74 -0.53 -19.41
CA TYR A 167 16.38 -0.60 -19.92
C TYR A 167 15.40 -0.80 -18.76
N LEU A 168 14.54 0.18 -18.50
CA LEU A 168 13.45 0.05 -17.53
C LEU A 168 12.29 -0.70 -18.18
N MET A 169 12.09 -1.96 -17.77
CA MET A 169 11.04 -2.83 -18.32
C MET A 169 9.71 -2.64 -17.61
N SER A 170 9.76 -2.46 -16.29
CA SER A 170 8.59 -2.10 -15.49
C SER A 170 8.98 -1.16 -14.35
N GLY A 171 8.16 -0.14 -14.13
CA GLY A 171 8.10 0.50 -12.82
C GLY A 171 7.46 -0.44 -11.79
N PHE A 172 7.42 -0.05 -10.52
CA PHE A 172 6.76 -0.85 -9.48
C PHE A 172 5.30 -1.11 -9.81
N THR A 173 4.95 -2.38 -9.99
CA THR A 173 3.60 -2.83 -10.31
C THR A 173 3.26 -4.13 -9.59
N SER A 174 1.99 -4.30 -9.21
CA SER A 174 1.45 -5.58 -8.72
C SER A 174 0.90 -6.47 -9.84
N ASN A 175 0.99 -6.01 -11.10
CA ASN A 175 0.61 -6.81 -12.26
C ASN A 175 1.77 -7.74 -12.65
N PHE A 176 1.83 -8.91 -12.02
CA PHE A 176 2.90 -9.89 -12.26
C PHE A 176 2.87 -10.47 -13.68
N ASP A 177 1.69 -10.66 -14.28
CA ASP A 177 1.56 -11.09 -15.69
C ASP A 177 2.22 -10.11 -16.67
N PHE A 178 2.25 -8.82 -16.35
CA PHE A 178 2.98 -7.83 -17.13
C PHE A 178 4.49 -8.03 -17.01
N VAL A 179 5.00 -8.23 -15.79
CA VAL A 179 6.43 -8.46 -15.52
C VAL A 179 6.90 -9.78 -16.13
N GLU A 180 6.10 -10.84 -16.02
CA GLU A 180 6.36 -12.13 -16.67
C GLU A 180 6.50 -11.98 -18.18
N ARG A 181 5.61 -11.22 -18.83
CA ARG A 181 5.72 -10.95 -20.28
C ARG A 181 6.97 -10.16 -20.63
N GLN A 182 7.46 -9.28 -19.75
CA GLN A 182 8.75 -8.61 -19.96
C GLN A 182 9.91 -9.61 -19.86
N LEU A 183 9.89 -10.54 -18.89
CA LEU A 183 10.87 -11.62 -18.74
C LEU A 183 10.89 -12.55 -19.96
N ALA A 184 9.71 -12.90 -20.48
CA ALA A 184 9.58 -13.69 -21.72
C ALA A 184 10.23 -13.00 -22.93
N GLY A 185 10.32 -11.67 -22.93
CA GLY A 185 10.94 -10.84 -23.97
C GLY A 185 12.39 -10.44 -23.70
N MET A 186 13.12 -11.15 -22.83
CA MET A 186 14.49 -10.79 -22.43
C MET A 186 15.55 -11.00 -23.54
N ASP A 187 15.38 -12.00 -24.42
CA ASP A 187 16.41 -12.41 -25.38
C ASP A 187 17.04 -11.28 -26.24
N PRO A 188 16.26 -10.33 -26.80
CA PRO A 188 16.80 -9.24 -27.62
C PRO A 188 17.67 -8.24 -26.85
N TYR A 189 17.57 -8.21 -25.50
CA TYR A 189 18.37 -7.34 -24.65
C TYR A 189 19.71 -7.96 -24.24
N VAL A 190 19.91 -9.25 -24.57
CA VAL A 190 21.15 -9.95 -24.24
C VAL A 190 22.25 -9.60 -25.26
N THR A 191 23.15 -8.69 -24.91
CA THR A 191 24.13 -8.08 -25.83
C THR A 191 25.44 -7.70 -25.12
N PHE A 192 26.37 -7.03 -25.79
CA PHE A 192 27.68 -6.70 -25.22
C PHE A 192 27.65 -5.62 -24.13
N GLY A 193 28.60 -5.75 -23.21
CA GLY A 193 28.94 -4.78 -22.18
C GLY A 193 28.13 -4.91 -20.91
N THR A 194 28.66 -4.33 -19.83
CA THR A 194 28.09 -4.35 -18.49
C THR A 194 28.29 -2.99 -17.85
N ASN A 195 27.19 -2.32 -17.47
CA ASN A 195 27.21 -0.98 -16.88
C ASN A 195 26.37 -0.94 -15.61
N MET A 196 26.83 -1.66 -14.60
CA MET A 196 26.17 -1.81 -13.31
C MET A 196 25.95 -0.48 -12.59
N ARG A 197 26.87 0.48 -12.75
CA ARG A 197 26.76 1.83 -12.18
C ARG A 197 25.49 2.54 -12.67
N TRP A 198 25.26 2.57 -13.97
CA TRP A 198 24.03 3.19 -14.52
C TRP A 198 22.79 2.39 -14.15
N ALA A 199 22.87 1.06 -14.09
CA ALA A 199 21.74 0.22 -13.70
C ALA A 199 21.29 0.55 -12.27
N LEU A 200 22.24 0.62 -11.34
CA LEU A 200 21.97 0.96 -9.94
C LEU A 200 21.50 2.41 -9.78
N GLN A 201 22.10 3.36 -10.52
CA GLN A 201 21.63 4.74 -10.52
C GLN A 201 20.15 4.83 -10.96
N GLN A 202 19.79 4.21 -12.08
CA GLN A 202 18.41 4.20 -12.59
C GLN A 202 17.45 3.52 -11.61
N ALA A 203 17.92 2.46 -10.94
CA ALA A 203 17.14 1.77 -9.93
C ALA A 203 16.84 2.68 -8.73
N LEU A 204 17.84 3.38 -8.21
CA LEU A 204 17.66 4.33 -7.11
C LEU A 204 16.80 5.53 -7.51
N ASP A 205 16.97 6.05 -8.72
CA ASP A 205 16.11 7.11 -9.25
C ASP A 205 14.65 6.65 -9.44
N LEU A 206 14.42 5.38 -9.76
CA LEU A 206 13.08 4.80 -9.78
C LEU A 206 12.51 4.71 -8.35
N VAL A 207 13.30 4.19 -7.42
CA VAL A 207 12.94 4.07 -6.00
C VAL A 207 12.53 5.41 -5.40
N GLU A 208 13.27 6.49 -5.67
CA GLU A 208 12.94 7.82 -5.18
C GLU A 208 11.68 8.42 -5.84
N ARG A 209 11.44 8.12 -7.12
CA ARG A 209 10.23 8.57 -7.86
C ARG A 209 8.93 7.97 -7.32
N TYR A 210 8.99 6.81 -6.68
CA TYR A 210 7.86 6.18 -6.01
C TYR A 210 8.04 6.29 -4.50
N PRO A 211 7.75 7.45 -3.87
CA PRO A 211 7.80 7.62 -2.42
C PRO A 211 6.66 6.82 -1.75
N GLY A 212 6.81 5.49 -1.71
CA GLY A 212 5.98 4.56 -0.96
C GLY A 212 6.55 4.32 0.44
N ARG A 213 5.67 3.92 1.37
CA ARG A 213 6.07 3.50 2.73
C ARG A 213 6.37 2.00 2.85
N ASN A 214 6.37 1.28 1.72
CA ASN A 214 6.74 -0.13 1.70
C ASN A 214 8.25 -0.25 1.88
N ARG A 215 8.70 -1.30 2.55
CA ARG A 215 10.11 -1.68 2.52
C ARG A 215 10.50 -2.05 1.11
N ARG A 216 11.75 -1.75 0.77
CA ARG A 216 12.26 -1.84 -0.59
C ARG A 216 13.47 -2.74 -0.59
N ALA A 217 13.47 -3.68 -1.51
CA ALA A 217 14.61 -4.56 -1.77
C ALA A 217 15.05 -4.36 -3.21
N ILE A 218 16.35 -4.16 -3.42
CA ILE A 218 16.99 -4.25 -4.73
C ILE A 218 17.66 -5.61 -4.81
N ILE A 219 17.33 -6.36 -5.86
CA ILE A 219 17.94 -7.64 -6.19
C ILE A 219 18.71 -7.45 -7.49
N LEU A 220 20.03 -7.54 -7.44
CA LEU A 220 20.92 -7.46 -8.60
C LEU A 220 21.43 -8.85 -8.95
N LEU A 221 21.17 -9.29 -10.18
CA LEU A 221 21.63 -10.57 -10.72
C LEU A 221 22.64 -10.31 -11.85
N THR A 222 23.85 -10.83 -11.72
CA THR A 222 24.95 -10.60 -12.69
C THR A 222 25.98 -11.72 -12.64
N ASP A 223 26.60 -11.99 -13.80
CA ASP A 223 27.78 -12.86 -13.93
C ASP A 223 29.06 -12.08 -14.24
N ALA A 224 28.94 -10.76 -14.37
CA ALA A 224 29.94 -9.96 -15.06
C ALA A 224 31.04 -9.46 -14.12
N GLU A 225 32.21 -9.19 -14.70
CA GLU A 225 33.32 -8.49 -14.06
C GLU A 225 32.90 -7.07 -13.61
N ALA A 226 32.40 -6.96 -12.38
CA ALA A 226 32.15 -5.68 -11.77
C ALA A 226 33.47 -4.92 -11.59
N ARG A 227 33.57 -3.77 -12.25
CA ARG A 227 34.62 -2.79 -11.95
C ARG A 227 34.15 -1.98 -10.75
N ASN A 228 34.80 -2.18 -9.60
CA ASN A 228 34.60 -1.36 -8.42
C ASN A 228 35.08 0.06 -8.70
N THR A 229 34.18 0.92 -9.18
CA THR A 229 34.45 2.33 -9.47
C THR A 229 33.93 3.19 -8.33
N GLU A 230 34.56 4.35 -8.10
CA GLU A 230 34.11 5.32 -7.09
C GLU A 230 32.63 5.67 -7.26
N ASP A 231 32.18 5.88 -8.49
CA ASP A 231 30.78 6.16 -8.79
C ASP A 231 29.83 5.02 -8.39
N LEU A 232 30.24 3.76 -8.54
CA LEU A 232 29.44 2.61 -8.12
C LEU A 232 29.32 2.59 -6.58
N GLN A 233 30.41 2.86 -5.87
CA GLN A 233 30.41 2.99 -4.42
C GLN A 233 29.49 4.13 -3.94
N LEU A 234 29.45 5.25 -4.67
CA LEU A 234 28.51 6.34 -4.40
C LEU A 234 27.05 5.88 -4.53
N GLN A 235 26.72 5.06 -5.52
CA GLN A 235 25.36 4.50 -5.66
C GLN A 235 25.03 3.52 -4.52
N LEU A 236 25.96 2.65 -4.12
CA LEU A 236 25.77 1.74 -2.98
C LEU A 236 25.56 2.52 -1.67
N ALA A 237 26.35 3.59 -1.45
CA ALA A 237 26.18 4.48 -0.31
C ALA A 237 24.82 5.22 -0.34
N ARG A 238 24.33 5.59 -1.53
CA ARG A 238 22.99 6.16 -1.71
C ARG A 238 21.90 5.13 -1.38
N ALA A 239 22.03 3.89 -1.85
CA ALA A 239 21.11 2.81 -1.51
C ALA A 239 20.99 2.61 0.02
N ARG A 240 22.13 2.63 0.72
CA ARG A 240 22.19 2.56 2.18
C ARG A 240 21.48 3.73 2.86
N LYS A 241 21.66 4.96 2.36
CA LYS A 241 20.98 6.16 2.91
C LYS A 241 19.46 6.10 2.76
N LEU A 242 18.97 5.36 1.75
CA LEU A 242 17.55 5.19 1.47
C LEU A 242 16.92 4.01 2.23
N ASP A 243 17.68 3.33 3.11
CA ASP A 243 17.23 2.15 3.87
C ASP A 243 16.67 1.04 2.97
N ILE A 244 17.35 0.81 1.84
CA ILE A 244 16.99 -0.22 0.86
C ILE A 244 17.78 -1.50 1.18
N ALA A 245 17.09 -2.63 1.33
CA ALA A 245 17.74 -3.93 1.40
C ALA A 245 18.38 -4.25 0.05
N PHE A 246 19.65 -4.66 0.04
CA PHE A 246 20.38 -4.92 -1.19
C PHE A 246 20.86 -6.37 -1.23
N TYR A 247 20.50 -7.07 -2.29
CA TYR A 247 20.81 -8.46 -2.53
C TYR A 247 21.56 -8.59 -3.85
N LEU A 248 22.76 -9.14 -3.82
CA LEU A 248 23.55 -9.44 -5.01
C LEU A 248 23.56 -10.95 -5.23
N LEU A 249 23.05 -11.40 -6.37
CA LEU A 249 23.16 -12.76 -6.85
C LEU A 249 24.28 -12.75 -7.89
N TRP A 250 25.44 -13.25 -7.48
CA TRP A 250 26.68 -13.24 -8.24
C TRP A 250 26.95 -14.61 -8.82
N ILE A 251 26.83 -14.74 -10.14
CA ILE A 251 27.15 -15.98 -10.85
C ILE A 251 28.64 -15.97 -11.15
N GLN A 252 29.39 -16.94 -10.61
CA GLN A 252 30.81 -17.06 -10.90
C GLN A 252 31.04 -17.70 -12.28
N PRO A 253 32.09 -17.28 -13.01
CA PRO A 253 32.52 -17.99 -14.21
C PRO A 253 33.09 -19.36 -13.85
N GLU A 254 32.75 -20.40 -14.62
CA GLU A 254 33.12 -21.81 -14.37
C GLU A 254 34.64 -22.10 -14.50
N THR A 255 35.40 -21.18 -15.07
CA THR A 255 36.84 -21.34 -15.30
C THR A 255 37.62 -20.61 -14.23
N GLY A 256 38.64 -21.29 -13.66
CA GLY A 256 39.55 -20.79 -12.62
C GLY A 256 40.44 -19.59 -13.01
N GLU A 257 39.90 -18.65 -13.77
CA GLU A 257 40.36 -17.28 -13.83
C GLU A 257 40.37 -16.73 -12.41
N ALA A 258 41.55 -16.34 -11.95
CA ALA A 258 41.71 -15.73 -10.64
C ALA A 258 40.75 -14.55 -10.53
N GLU A 259 39.88 -14.55 -9.51
CA GLU A 259 38.96 -13.44 -9.24
C GLU A 259 39.72 -12.12 -9.37
N SER A 260 39.28 -11.27 -10.28
CA SER A 260 39.87 -9.95 -10.46
C SER A 260 39.89 -9.23 -9.10
N PRO A 261 41.01 -8.61 -8.68
CA PRO A 261 41.06 -7.86 -7.43
C PRO A 261 39.93 -6.83 -7.29
N LEU A 262 39.47 -6.29 -8.43
CA LEU A 262 38.33 -5.36 -8.49
C LEU A 262 36.99 -6.03 -8.16
N ALA A 263 36.79 -7.28 -8.57
CA ALA A 263 35.60 -8.06 -8.24
C ALA A 263 35.60 -8.41 -6.74
N THR A 264 36.73 -8.87 -6.19
CA THR A 264 36.85 -9.15 -4.75
C THR A 264 36.58 -7.90 -3.91
N GLU A 265 37.08 -6.73 -4.33
CA GLU A 265 36.81 -5.47 -3.63
C GLU A 265 35.35 -5.03 -3.74
N PHE A 266 34.73 -5.21 -4.91
CA PHE A 266 33.30 -4.97 -5.10
C PHE A 266 32.46 -5.87 -4.18
N LEU A 267 32.71 -7.17 -4.18
CA LEU A 267 32.02 -8.14 -3.33
C LEU A 267 32.19 -7.81 -1.85
N ARG A 268 33.39 -7.42 -1.42
CA ARG A 268 33.64 -6.93 -0.05
C ARG A 268 32.77 -5.71 0.26
N THR A 269 32.72 -4.73 -0.64
CA THR A 269 31.93 -3.51 -0.48
C THR A 269 30.44 -3.82 -0.37
N VAL A 270 29.92 -4.74 -1.18
CA VAL A 270 28.51 -5.15 -1.11
C VAL A 270 28.21 -5.89 0.20
N ARG A 271 29.08 -6.83 0.62
CA ARG A 271 28.93 -7.56 1.89
C ARG A 271 28.92 -6.67 3.13
N GLU A 272 29.53 -5.48 3.06
CA GLU A 272 29.55 -4.53 4.18
C GLU A 272 28.18 -3.89 4.47
N PHE A 273 27.21 -3.95 3.55
CA PHE A 273 25.89 -3.36 3.78
C PHE A 273 24.70 -4.17 3.25
N GLY A 274 24.91 -5.13 2.37
CA GLY A 274 23.89 -6.01 1.81
C GLY A 274 24.31 -7.47 1.86
N SER A 275 23.46 -8.34 1.31
CA SER A 275 23.74 -9.78 1.24
C SER A 275 24.25 -10.15 -0.15
N VAL A 276 25.24 -11.04 -0.19
CA VAL A 276 25.81 -11.56 -1.44
C VAL A 276 25.61 -13.06 -1.46
N PHE A 277 24.92 -13.54 -2.49
CA PHE A 277 24.76 -14.94 -2.83
C PHE A 277 25.70 -15.26 -4.00
N THR A 278 26.77 -15.99 -3.73
CA THR A 278 27.70 -16.48 -4.75
C THR A 278 27.20 -17.81 -5.30
N ILE A 279 27.16 -17.94 -6.62
CA ILE A 279 26.71 -19.13 -7.34
C ILE A 279 27.89 -19.65 -8.14
N ASP A 280 28.58 -20.63 -7.57
CA ASP A 280 29.83 -21.17 -8.11
C ASP A 280 29.58 -22.08 -9.33
N GLU A 281 28.49 -22.84 -9.27
CA GLU A 281 27.98 -23.65 -10.36
C GLU A 281 26.46 -23.42 -10.43
N ILE A 282 25.95 -23.01 -11.59
CA ILE A 282 24.50 -22.95 -11.79
C ILE A 282 24.01 -24.39 -11.96
N SER A 283 23.75 -25.04 -10.83
CA SER A 283 22.99 -26.30 -10.78
C SER A 283 21.52 -26.03 -10.49
N GLU A 284 20.71 -27.07 -10.56
CA GLU A 284 19.28 -27.00 -10.34
C GLU A 284 19.02 -26.47 -8.92
N GLY A 285 18.14 -25.48 -8.79
CA GLY A 285 17.65 -24.97 -7.52
C GLY A 285 18.46 -23.87 -6.83
N PHE A 286 19.75 -23.62 -7.16
CA PHE A 286 20.54 -22.62 -6.40
C PHE A 286 19.98 -21.20 -6.44
N LEU A 287 19.57 -20.74 -7.62
CA LEU A 287 18.93 -19.43 -7.75
C LEU A 287 17.57 -19.41 -7.04
N ASP A 288 16.85 -20.52 -7.07
CA ASP A 288 15.55 -20.67 -6.41
C ASP A 288 15.72 -20.63 -4.88
N ASP A 289 16.77 -21.25 -4.35
CA ASP A 289 17.17 -21.20 -2.94
C ASP A 289 17.56 -19.78 -2.51
N ALA A 290 18.38 -19.08 -3.31
CA ALA A 290 18.74 -17.69 -3.04
C ALA A 290 17.51 -16.78 -3.01
N PHE A 291 16.60 -16.92 -3.99
CA PHE A 291 15.33 -16.20 -3.98
C PHE A 291 14.44 -16.61 -2.81
N GLY A 292 14.46 -17.87 -2.40
CA GLY A 292 13.77 -18.38 -1.22
C GLY A 292 14.28 -17.76 0.07
N GLU A 293 15.61 -17.62 0.23
CA GLU A 293 16.22 -16.97 1.38
C GLU A 293 15.90 -15.47 1.41
N ILE A 294 16.03 -14.77 0.27
CA ILE A 294 15.61 -13.37 0.14
C ILE A 294 14.15 -13.20 0.53
N SER A 295 13.31 -14.14 0.11
CA SER A 295 11.89 -14.14 0.47
C SER A 295 11.69 -14.22 1.97
N GLN A 296 12.37 -15.14 2.65
CA GLN A 296 12.28 -15.30 4.10
C GLN A 296 12.81 -14.06 4.85
N LEU A 297 13.92 -13.49 4.40
CA LEU A 297 14.49 -12.26 4.99
C LEU A 297 13.53 -11.07 4.86
N GLU A 298 12.79 -11.00 3.75
CA GLU A 298 11.85 -9.91 3.48
C GLU A 298 10.43 -10.15 4.00
N ASP A 299 10.05 -11.40 4.32
CA ASP A 299 8.72 -11.77 4.84
C ASP A 299 8.48 -11.35 6.30
N TYR A 300 9.47 -10.73 6.96
CA TYR A 300 9.31 -10.27 8.34
C TYR A 300 8.22 -9.19 8.47
N ALA A 301 7.08 -9.56 9.05
CA ALA A 301 5.95 -8.68 9.33
C ALA A 301 6.39 -7.47 10.19
N TYR A 302 6.22 -6.27 9.64
CA TYR A 302 6.48 -5.03 10.36
C TYR A 302 5.15 -4.42 10.83
N ARG A 303 5.00 -4.26 12.15
CA ARG A 303 3.84 -3.63 12.78
C ARG A 303 4.04 -2.13 12.87
N GLU A 304 3.25 -1.36 12.12
CA GLU A 304 3.22 0.10 12.23
C GLU A 304 1.96 0.52 13.03
N ALA A 305 2.16 1.20 14.16
CA ALA A 305 1.05 1.78 14.93
C ALA A 305 0.55 3.05 14.21
N ARG A 306 -0.63 2.96 13.59
CA ARG A 306 -1.21 4.09 12.82
C ARG A 306 -2.24 4.84 13.64
N HIS A 307 -2.16 6.16 13.64
CA HIS A 307 -3.27 6.99 14.10
C HIS A 307 -4.31 7.10 12.98
N GLN A 308 -5.37 6.30 13.06
CA GLN A 308 -6.52 6.41 12.17
C GLN A 308 -7.54 7.38 12.77
N ARG A 309 -7.89 8.41 12.00
CA ARG A 309 -8.96 9.33 12.36
C ARG A 309 -10.29 8.63 12.10
N VAL A 310 -10.96 8.19 13.16
CA VAL A 310 -12.31 7.61 13.08
C VAL A 310 -13.29 8.76 13.16
N ASP A 311 -14.14 8.85 12.14
CA ASP A 311 -15.21 9.84 12.07
C ASP A 311 -16.35 9.44 13.00
N LEU A 312 -16.51 10.16 14.11
CA LEU A 312 -17.55 9.91 15.10
C LEU A 312 -18.88 10.54 14.68
N SER A 313 -18.86 11.50 13.74
CA SER A 313 -20.07 12.23 13.31
C SER A 313 -21.16 11.28 12.82
N ARG A 314 -20.80 10.24 12.05
CA ARG A 314 -21.75 9.22 11.55
C ARG A 314 -22.41 8.42 12.67
N ILE A 315 -21.66 8.08 13.72
CA ILE A 315 -22.18 7.34 14.87
C ILE A 315 -23.15 8.23 15.64
N VAL A 316 -22.74 9.47 15.92
CA VAL A 316 -23.58 10.47 16.61
C VAL A 316 -24.86 10.78 15.81
N LEU A 317 -24.76 10.91 14.48
CA LEU A 317 -25.92 11.11 13.61
C LEU A 317 -26.88 9.93 13.67
N SER A 318 -26.36 8.70 13.59
CA SER A 318 -27.18 7.48 13.70
C SER A 318 -27.91 7.42 15.03
N MET A 319 -27.24 7.76 16.14
CA MET A 319 -27.87 7.84 17.46
C MET A 319 -28.98 8.91 17.51
N SER A 320 -28.72 10.10 16.95
CA SER A 320 -29.72 11.17 16.88
C SER A 320 -30.97 10.75 16.11
N LEU A 321 -30.81 10.01 15.00
CA LEU A 321 -31.93 9.49 14.21
C LEU A 321 -32.77 8.47 15.00
N TRP A 322 -32.12 7.51 15.66
CA TRP A 322 -32.81 6.51 16.49
C TRP A 322 -33.58 7.16 17.64
N LEU A 323 -32.98 8.14 18.31
CA LEU A 323 -33.64 8.89 19.37
C LEU A 323 -34.83 9.70 18.87
N SER A 324 -34.72 10.29 17.67
CA SER A 324 -35.82 11.01 17.03
C SER A 324 -36.99 10.09 16.73
N LEU A 325 -36.71 8.88 16.23
CA LEU A 325 -37.74 7.86 16.01
C LEU A 325 -38.42 7.46 17.32
N LEU A 326 -37.63 7.19 18.37
CA LEU A 326 -38.15 6.84 19.69
C LEU A 326 -39.02 7.96 20.27
N TRP A 327 -38.60 9.22 20.12
CA TRP A 327 -39.36 10.38 20.56
C TRP A 327 -40.72 10.47 19.88
N VAL A 328 -40.77 10.30 18.54
CA VAL A 328 -42.03 10.26 17.78
C VAL A 328 -42.94 9.12 18.25
N LEU A 329 -42.38 7.93 18.48
CA LEU A 329 -43.13 6.77 18.98
C LEU A 329 -43.71 7.03 20.38
N CYS A 330 -42.93 7.62 21.30
CA CYS A 330 -43.41 7.97 22.64
C CYS A 330 -44.54 9.01 22.59
N GLN A 331 -44.42 10.03 21.74
CA GLN A 331 -45.47 11.04 21.57
C GLN A 331 -46.76 10.41 21.00
N GLY A 332 -46.63 9.52 20.01
CA GLY A 332 -47.77 8.86 19.38
C GLY A 332 -48.50 7.87 20.29
N THR A 333 -47.76 7.06 21.05
CA THR A 333 -48.32 5.90 21.78
C THR A 333 -48.71 6.21 23.22
N LEU A 334 -47.90 6.96 23.96
CA LEU A 334 -48.12 7.17 25.40
C LEU A 334 -49.00 8.39 25.67
N TRP A 335 -48.86 9.45 24.86
CA TRP A 335 -49.44 10.74 25.22
C TRP A 335 -50.91 10.91 24.79
N THR A 336 -51.28 10.35 23.63
CA THR A 336 -52.63 10.49 23.08
C THR A 336 -53.72 9.75 23.88
N PRO A 337 -53.52 8.52 24.40
CA PRO A 337 -54.56 7.84 25.19
C PRO A 337 -54.66 8.33 26.64
N LEU A 338 -53.53 8.69 27.29
CA LEU A 338 -53.54 9.14 28.70
C LEU A 338 -54.28 10.47 28.89
N ARG A 339 -54.16 11.42 27.95
CA ARG A 339 -54.93 12.67 27.98
C ARG A 339 -56.42 12.46 27.79
N LYS A 340 -56.82 11.52 26.93
CA LYS A 340 -58.24 11.18 26.74
C LYS A 340 -58.85 10.63 28.04
N LEU A 341 -58.14 9.75 28.74
CA LEU A 341 -58.57 9.19 30.03
C LEU A 341 -58.62 10.24 31.17
N ALA A 342 -57.69 11.20 31.19
CA ALA A 342 -57.71 12.28 32.18
C ALA A 342 -58.87 13.28 31.93
N SER A 343 -59.19 13.58 30.66
CA SER A 343 -60.26 14.51 30.31
C SER A 343 -61.69 13.95 30.51
N THR A 344 -61.87 12.63 30.46
CA THR A 344 -63.18 12.00 30.69
C THR A 344 -63.53 11.85 32.17
N GLY A 345 -62.56 11.96 33.08
CA GLY A 345 -62.77 11.86 34.53
C GLY A 345 -63.26 13.14 35.21
N SER A 346 -63.15 14.31 34.58
CA SER A 346 -63.49 15.61 35.21
C SER A 346 -64.87 16.16 34.84
N GLY A 347 -65.71 15.38 34.14
CA GLY A 347 -67.01 15.83 33.62
C GLY A 347 -68.25 15.43 34.44
N HIS A 348 -68.08 14.77 35.58
CA HIS A 348 -69.18 14.37 36.46
C HIS A 348 -68.88 14.72 37.92
N VAL A 349 -68.94 16.01 38.25
CA VAL A 349 -69.29 16.52 39.59
C VAL A 349 -70.13 17.78 39.40
#